data_AF-A0AAD6SZ02-F1
#
_entry.id   AF-A0AAD6SZ02-F1
#
_cell.length_a   1.000
_cell.length_b   1.000
_cell.length_c   1.000
_cell.angle_alpha   90.00
_cell.angle_beta   90.00
_cell.angle_gamma   90.00
#
_symmetry.space_group_name_H-M   'P 1'
#
loop_
_entity.id
_entity.type
_entity.pdbx_description
1 polymer ?
#
loop_
_entity_poly.entity_id
_entity_poly.type
_entity_poly.pdbx_seq_one_letter_code
_entity_poly.pdbx_strand_id
1 'polypeptide(L)'
;MAPGGFQGFTCELADAARGSLVLESSKWLGIGTFKTASPGYLTLMHLGTDGLGRQPNKPVAVKRMYVRRAMPTEANPNGWAINRLTAPDEYRKTLMEANILLWADSIMDLTYSFIHHFIENSAQPPPLEIPKVCFVRAGVAVVHRQITGPVTASTSTLCRTYLIEELINEQKDGFYKFMNNGSAVPLPSMNESVSALAEFLSFTQHVQYHKTKALIYLSDLQGTLKLSTDPQIMTAP
;
A
#
# COMPACT_ATOMS: atom_id res chain seq x y z
N MET A 1 -23.47 -1.61 -26.66
CA MET A 1 -21.99 -1.56 -26.53
C MET A 1 -21.68 -0.88 -25.21
N ALA A 2 -21.16 -1.63 -24.24
CA ALA A 2 -20.73 -1.04 -22.97
C ALA A 2 -19.46 -0.20 -23.21
N PRO A 3 -19.36 1.02 -22.68
CA PRO A 3 -18.14 1.81 -22.79
C PRO A 3 -17.01 1.09 -22.04
N GLY A 4 -15.84 1.05 -22.66
CA GLY A 4 -14.65 0.36 -22.16
C GLY A 4 -14.40 0.65 -20.68
N GLY A 5 -14.32 -0.42 -19.89
CA GLY A 5 -14.08 -0.32 -18.46
C GLY A 5 -12.83 0.50 -18.17
N PHE A 6 -12.96 1.43 -17.24
CA PHE A 6 -11.87 2.21 -16.66
C PHE A 6 -10.60 1.36 -16.52
N GLN A 7 -9.61 1.61 -17.36
CA GLN A 7 -8.24 1.19 -17.09
C GLN A 7 -7.72 2.17 -16.03
N GLY A 8 -7.67 1.71 -14.77
CA GLY A 8 -6.82 2.36 -13.78
C GLY A 8 -5.36 2.38 -14.25
N PHE A 9 -4.46 3.00 -13.49
CA PHE A 9 -3.03 3.07 -13.80
C PHE A 9 -2.52 1.72 -14.36
N THR A 10 -2.02 1.76 -15.58
CA THR A 10 -1.41 0.62 -16.25
C THR A 10 0.10 0.77 -16.09
N CYS A 11 0.77 -0.23 -15.49
CA CYS A 11 2.22 -0.33 -15.60
C CYS A 11 2.56 -0.60 -17.07
N GLU A 12 2.99 0.43 -17.80
CA GLU A 12 3.58 0.22 -19.11
C GLU A 12 4.92 -0.51 -18.94
N LEU A 13 5.04 -1.68 -19.55
CA LEU A 13 6.26 -2.49 -19.49
C LEU A 13 7.48 -1.77 -20.07
N ALA A 14 7.27 -0.76 -20.92
CA ALA A 14 8.33 0.07 -21.48
C ALA A 14 9.06 0.90 -20.41
N ASP A 15 8.34 1.30 -19.35
CA ASP A 15 8.88 2.10 -18.25
C ASP A 15 9.33 1.24 -17.06
N ALA A 16 9.23 -0.09 -17.18
CA ALA A 16 9.57 -1.00 -16.10
C ALA A 16 11.09 -1.14 -15.93
N ALA A 17 11.57 -0.84 -14.72
CA ALA A 17 12.95 -1.13 -14.35
C ALA A 17 13.13 -2.64 -14.15
N ARG A 18 14.14 -3.22 -14.81
CA ARG A 18 14.55 -4.61 -14.57
C ARG A 18 15.30 -4.71 -13.25
N GLY A 19 15.18 -5.85 -12.57
CA GLY A 19 15.83 -6.08 -11.28
C GLY A 19 15.61 -7.48 -10.74
N SER A 20 16.06 -7.69 -9.51
CA SER A 20 15.84 -8.89 -8.71
C SER A 20 15.11 -8.55 -7.42
N LEU A 21 14.26 -9.49 -6.98
CA LEU A 21 13.56 -9.45 -5.72
C LEU A 21 13.86 -10.75 -4.96
N VAL A 22 14.50 -10.64 -3.81
CA VAL A 22 14.81 -11.77 -2.93
C VAL A 22 13.85 -11.75 -1.76
N LEU A 23 13.13 -12.85 -1.53
CA LEU A 23 12.18 -12.97 -0.42
C LEU A 23 12.80 -13.74 0.76
N GLU A 24 12.60 -13.26 1.97
CA GLU A 24 12.92 -14.01 3.19
C GLU A 24 11.77 -14.97 3.52
N SER A 25 11.76 -16.15 2.89
CA SER A 25 10.63 -17.08 2.92
C SER A 25 10.30 -17.68 4.30
N SER A 26 11.20 -17.60 5.28
CA SER A 26 11.00 -18.12 6.63
C SER A 26 10.38 -17.10 7.59
N LYS A 27 10.19 -15.84 7.17
CA LYS A 27 9.73 -14.75 8.03
C LYS A 27 8.49 -14.08 7.44
N TRP A 28 7.44 -13.95 8.26
CA TRP A 28 6.27 -13.15 7.94
C TRP A 28 6.36 -11.83 8.69
N LEU A 29 6.07 -10.73 7.99
CA LEU A 29 5.74 -9.46 8.63
C LEU A 29 4.28 -9.51 9.12
N GLY A 30 3.40 -10.15 8.33
CA GLY A 30 2.02 -10.35 8.71
C GLY A 30 1.23 -11.17 7.70
N ILE A 31 0.11 -11.71 8.16
CA ILE A 31 -0.88 -12.42 7.33
C ILE A 31 -2.21 -11.67 7.48
N GLY A 32 -2.50 -10.81 6.52
CA GLY A 32 -3.75 -10.04 6.48
C GLY A 32 -4.92 -10.90 6.00
N THR A 33 -6.04 -10.25 5.68
CA THR A 33 -7.26 -10.94 5.21
C THR A 33 -7.10 -11.53 3.80
N PHE A 34 -6.44 -10.80 2.90
CA PHE A 34 -6.32 -11.16 1.47
C PHE A 34 -4.89 -11.03 0.91
N LYS A 35 -3.93 -10.59 1.74
CA LYS A 35 -2.52 -10.47 1.36
C LYS A 35 -1.62 -10.94 2.49
N THR A 36 -0.49 -11.53 2.10
CA THR A 36 0.59 -11.86 3.02
C THR A 36 1.72 -10.87 2.85
N ALA A 37 2.40 -10.50 3.92
CA ALA A 37 3.57 -9.62 3.90
C ALA A 37 4.81 -10.37 4.42
N SER A 38 5.91 -10.28 3.68
CA SER A 38 7.21 -10.86 4.03
C SER A 38 8.31 -9.83 3.82
N PRO A 39 9.41 -9.89 4.58
CA PRO A 39 10.57 -9.08 4.28
C PRO A 39 11.24 -9.56 2.98
N GLY A 40 11.89 -8.64 2.29
CA GLY A 40 12.69 -8.96 1.12
C GLY A 40 13.69 -7.85 0.78
N TYR A 41 14.44 -8.09 -0.29
CA TYR A 41 15.45 -7.17 -0.79
C TYR A 41 15.25 -6.92 -2.28
N LEU A 42 15.19 -5.64 -2.66
CA LEU A 42 15.07 -5.18 -4.03
C LEU A 42 16.42 -4.71 -4.55
N THR A 43 16.78 -5.15 -5.75
CA THR A 43 17.92 -4.62 -6.50
C THR A 43 17.48 -4.34 -7.94
N LEU A 44 17.50 -3.08 -8.36
CA LEU A 44 17.27 -2.72 -9.76
C LEU A 44 18.59 -2.79 -10.54
N MET A 45 18.52 -3.13 -11.83
CA MET A 45 19.68 -3.17 -12.73
C MET A 45 20.29 -1.79 -12.94
N HIS A 46 19.44 -0.77 -13.03
CA HIS A 46 19.82 0.64 -13.03
C HIS A 46 19.26 1.28 -11.78
N LEU A 47 20.15 1.78 -10.94
CA LEU A 47 19.75 2.45 -9.70
C LEU A 47 19.06 3.76 -10.04
N GLY A 48 17.92 4.01 -9.39
CA GLY A 48 17.22 5.28 -9.48
C GLY A 48 17.97 6.38 -8.73
N THR A 49 17.68 7.64 -9.07
CA THR A 49 18.14 8.79 -8.28
C THR A 49 17.39 8.91 -6.96
N ASP A 50 16.18 8.36 -6.89
CA ASP A 50 15.34 8.32 -5.69
C ASP A 50 14.46 7.05 -5.65
N GLY A 51 13.67 6.89 -4.59
CA GLY A 51 12.69 5.82 -4.44
C GLY A 51 13.26 4.50 -3.94
N LEU A 52 12.46 3.43 -4.06
CA LEU A 52 12.83 2.07 -3.66
C LEU A 52 14.05 1.53 -4.43
N GLY A 53 14.29 2.04 -5.63
CA GLY A 53 15.38 1.63 -6.52
C GLY A 53 16.71 2.34 -6.31
N ARG A 54 16.83 3.24 -5.33
CA ARG A 54 18.01 4.09 -5.14
C ARG A 54 19.28 3.31 -4.74
N GLN A 55 19.11 2.20 -4.05
CA GLN A 55 20.21 1.40 -3.52
C GLN A 55 20.02 -0.07 -3.88
N PRO A 56 21.11 -0.81 -4.16
CA PRO A 56 21.03 -2.26 -4.30
C PRO A 56 20.70 -2.89 -2.94
N ASN A 57 20.06 -4.06 -2.97
CA ASN A 57 19.63 -4.82 -1.79
C ASN A 57 18.83 -3.96 -0.81
N LYS A 58 17.98 -3.07 -1.32
CA LYS A 58 17.11 -2.23 -0.50
C LYS A 58 16.12 -3.12 0.28
N PRO A 59 16.07 -3.06 1.62
CA PRO A 59 15.06 -3.77 2.39
C PRO A 59 13.66 -3.25 2.06
N VAL A 60 12.73 -4.17 1.81
CA VAL A 60 11.37 -3.88 1.40
C VAL A 60 10.38 -4.84 2.07
N ALA A 61 9.14 -4.39 2.21
CA ALA A 61 8.01 -5.26 2.49
C ALA A 61 7.46 -5.81 1.16
N VAL A 62 7.41 -7.13 1.04
CA VAL A 62 6.91 -7.83 -0.14
C VAL A 62 5.54 -8.40 0.17
N LYS A 63 4.51 -7.84 -0.47
CA LYS A 63 3.12 -8.24 -0.28
C LYS A 63 2.63 -9.06 -1.46
N ARG A 64 1.91 -10.14 -1.15
CA ARG A 64 1.37 -11.07 -2.15
C ARG A 64 -0.07 -11.43 -1.86
N MET A 65 -0.92 -11.25 -2.88
CA MET A 65 -2.34 -11.54 -2.80
C MET A 65 -2.62 -13.03 -2.65
N TYR A 66 -3.73 -13.35 -1.99
CA TYR A 66 -4.22 -14.71 -1.82
C TYR A 66 -5.73 -14.72 -1.54
N VAL A 67 -6.33 -15.91 -1.59
CA VAL A 67 -7.69 -16.14 -1.10
C VAL A 67 -7.66 -17.18 0.01
N ARG A 68 -8.48 -16.99 1.04
CA ARG A 68 -8.67 -17.98 2.10
C ARG A 68 -9.48 -19.13 1.54
N ARG A 69 -8.95 -20.35 1.63
CA ARG A 69 -9.69 -21.58 1.34
C ARG A 69 -10.08 -22.22 2.67
N ALA A 70 -11.38 -22.41 2.89
CA ALA A 70 -11.87 -23.16 4.04
C ALA A 70 -11.28 -24.58 4.00
N MET A 71 -10.64 -24.97 5.11
CA MET A 71 -10.01 -26.26 5.33
C MET A 71 -10.36 -26.70 6.75
N PRO A 72 -11.64 -26.98 7.02
CA PRO A 72 -12.06 -27.42 8.33
C PRO A 72 -11.47 -28.80 8.64
N THR A 73 -11.05 -29.00 9.89
CA THR A 73 -10.70 -30.30 10.44
C THR A 73 -11.54 -30.57 11.68
N GLU A 74 -11.61 -31.81 12.14
CA GLU A 74 -12.30 -32.13 13.40
C GLU A 74 -11.75 -31.30 14.58
N ALA A 75 -10.45 -31.02 14.59
CA ALA A 75 -9.79 -30.19 15.59
C ALA A 75 -9.91 -28.67 15.35
N ASN A 76 -10.22 -28.24 14.12
CA ASN A 76 -10.38 -26.83 13.78
C ASN A 76 -11.52 -26.66 12.74
N PRO A 77 -12.78 -26.57 13.20
CA PRO A 77 -13.95 -26.41 12.32
C PRO A 77 -13.92 -25.12 11.49
N ASN A 78 -13.16 -24.12 11.93
CA ASN A 78 -12.99 -22.83 11.25
C ASN A 78 -11.63 -22.71 10.54
N GLY A 79 -10.96 -23.85 10.31
CA GLY A 79 -9.65 -23.91 9.67
C GLY A 79 -9.68 -23.33 8.27
N TRP A 80 -8.63 -22.61 7.91
CA TRP A 80 -8.43 -22.09 6.55
C TRP A 80 -6.96 -22.17 6.17
N ALA A 81 -6.72 -22.21 4.86
CA ALA A 81 -5.38 -22.19 4.28
C ALA A 81 -5.24 -21.04 3.27
N ILE A 82 -4.00 -20.59 3.08
CA ILE A 82 -3.64 -19.65 2.03
C ILE A 82 -3.70 -20.38 0.69
N ASN A 83 -4.60 -19.96 -0.20
CA ASN A 83 -4.62 -20.40 -1.59
C ASN A 83 -4.14 -19.28 -2.51
N ARG A 84 -3.15 -19.56 -3.36
CA ARG A 84 -2.61 -18.55 -4.28
C ARG A 84 -3.54 -18.36 -5.47
N LEU A 85 -3.68 -17.10 -5.86
CA LEU A 85 -4.45 -16.70 -7.03
C LEU A 85 -3.77 -17.16 -8.33
N THR A 86 -4.53 -17.19 -9.41
CA THR A 86 -3.94 -17.31 -10.76
C THR A 86 -3.06 -16.10 -11.04
N ALA A 87 -2.05 -16.24 -11.91
CA ALA A 87 -1.14 -15.13 -12.20
C ALA A 87 -1.87 -13.86 -12.72
N PRO A 88 -2.87 -13.96 -13.63
CA PRO A 88 -3.66 -12.80 -14.05
C PRO A 88 -4.47 -12.15 -12.91
N ASP A 89 -5.10 -12.95 -12.04
CA ASP A 89 -5.88 -12.42 -10.91
C ASP A 89 -4.99 -11.77 -9.85
N GLU A 90 -3.84 -12.39 -9.56
CA GLU A 90 -2.82 -11.85 -8.67
C GLU A 90 -2.31 -10.50 -9.19
N TYR A 91 -2.02 -10.42 -10.50
CA TYR A 91 -1.62 -9.18 -11.16
C TYR A 91 -2.68 -8.09 -11.03
N ARG A 92 -3.93 -8.38 -11.40
CA ARG A 92 -5.03 -7.42 -11.34
C ARG A 92 -5.26 -6.88 -9.93
N LYS A 93 -5.30 -7.77 -8.92
CA LYS A 93 -5.48 -7.38 -7.52
C LYS A 93 -4.29 -6.60 -6.96
N THR A 94 -3.08 -6.96 -7.38
CA THR A 94 -1.86 -6.24 -6.97
C THR A 94 -1.83 -4.83 -7.54
N LEU A 95 -2.17 -4.66 -8.82
CA LEU A 95 -2.28 -3.33 -9.44
C LEU A 95 -3.34 -2.47 -8.76
N MET A 96 -4.49 -3.06 -8.40
CA MET A 96 -5.53 -2.33 -7.67
C MET A 96 -5.01 -1.76 -6.35
N GLU A 97 -4.24 -2.55 -5.60
CA GLU A 97 -3.69 -2.13 -4.31
C GLU A 97 -2.58 -1.08 -4.46
N ALA A 98 -1.73 -1.22 -5.48
CA ALA A 98 -0.76 -0.19 -5.83
C ALA A 98 -1.46 1.14 -6.19
N ASN A 99 -2.58 1.07 -6.91
CA ASN A 99 -3.37 2.25 -7.26
C ASN A 99 -4.02 2.88 -6.04
N ILE A 100 -4.53 2.08 -5.11
CA ILE A 100 -5.07 2.58 -3.85
C ILE A 100 -3.99 3.38 -3.09
N LEU A 101 -2.75 2.89 -3.02
CA LEU A 101 -1.65 3.64 -2.40
C LEU A 101 -1.34 4.95 -3.13
N LEU A 102 -1.26 4.92 -4.46
CA LEU A 102 -1.02 6.13 -5.28
C LEU A 102 -2.10 7.20 -5.07
N TRP A 103 -3.37 6.77 -5.10
CA TRP A 103 -4.50 7.66 -4.85
C TRP A 103 -4.50 8.16 -3.42
N ALA A 104 -4.15 7.32 -2.45
CA ALA A 104 -4.07 7.73 -1.05
C ALA A 104 -3.01 8.81 -0.82
N ASP A 105 -1.85 8.68 -1.44
CA ASP A 105 -0.81 9.71 -1.43
C ASP A 105 -1.32 11.03 -2.01
N SER A 106 -1.96 10.98 -3.18
CA SER A 106 -2.54 12.16 -3.85
C SER A 106 -3.67 12.83 -3.04
N ILE A 107 -4.51 12.03 -2.37
CA ILE A 107 -5.61 12.54 -1.53
C ILE A 107 -5.06 13.15 -0.24
N MET A 108 -3.95 12.63 0.29
CA MET A 108 -3.26 13.23 1.42
C MET A 108 -2.59 14.56 1.03
N ASP A 109 -1.99 14.64 -0.15
CA ASP A 109 -1.43 15.89 -0.71
C ASP A 109 -2.50 16.97 -0.90
N LEU A 110 -3.72 16.59 -1.31
CA LEU A 110 -4.87 17.50 -1.34
C LEU A 110 -5.14 18.10 0.06
N THR A 111 -5.08 17.28 1.12
CA THR A 111 -5.25 17.75 2.50
C THR A 111 -4.13 18.70 2.92
N TYR A 112 -2.87 18.37 2.63
CA TYR A 112 -1.77 19.29 2.96
C TYR A 112 -1.85 20.59 2.18
N SER A 113 -2.21 20.55 0.90
CA SER A 113 -2.43 21.75 0.08
C SER A 113 -3.52 22.64 0.69
N PHE A 114 -4.59 22.03 1.22
CA PHE A 114 -5.61 22.75 1.97
C PHE A 114 -5.03 23.39 3.24
N ILE A 115 -4.30 22.65 4.06
CA ILE A 115 -3.69 23.19 5.30
C ILE A 115 -2.74 24.35 4.98
N HIS A 116 -1.85 24.17 4.00
CA HIS A 116 -0.87 25.18 3.59
C HIS A 116 -1.54 26.47 3.15
N HIS A 117 -2.62 26.39 2.37
CA HIS A 117 -3.39 27.56 1.99
C HIS A 117 -3.88 28.36 3.22
N PHE A 118 -4.36 27.71 4.28
CA PHE A 118 -4.79 28.43 5.49
C PHE A 118 -3.61 29.00 6.29
N ILE A 119 -2.48 28.29 6.35
CA ILE A 119 -1.28 28.77 7.04
C ILE A 119 -0.72 30.03 6.35
N GLU A 120 -0.60 30.01 5.03
CA GLU A 120 -0.06 31.13 4.24
C GLU A 120 -0.92 32.40 4.34
N ASN A 121 -2.23 32.25 4.57
CA ASN A 121 -3.18 33.36 4.70
C ASN A 121 -3.43 33.76 6.16
N SER A 122 -2.74 33.13 7.13
CA SER A 122 -2.87 33.46 8.55
C SER A 122 -1.83 34.50 8.97
N ALA A 123 -2.25 35.46 9.79
CA ALA A 123 -1.33 36.42 10.42
C ALA A 123 -0.49 35.79 11.54
N GLN A 124 -0.90 34.62 12.04
CA GLN A 124 -0.24 33.91 13.15
C GLN A 124 0.12 32.48 12.72
N PRO A 125 1.25 31.92 13.21
CA PRO A 125 1.56 30.52 12.99
C PRO A 125 0.51 29.61 13.62
N PRO A 126 0.36 28.36 13.13
CA PRO A 126 -0.56 27.42 13.75
C PRO A 126 -0.19 27.17 15.22
N PRO A 127 -1.17 27.09 16.13
CA PRO A 127 -0.92 26.92 17.56
C PRO A 127 -0.41 25.51 17.92
N LEU A 128 -0.38 24.59 16.95
CA LEU A 128 0.07 23.22 17.09
C LEU A 128 1.00 22.84 15.93
N GLU A 129 1.88 21.88 16.17
CA GLU A 129 2.70 21.29 15.12
C GLU A 129 1.81 20.41 14.23
N ILE A 130 1.76 20.71 12.93
CA ILE A 130 1.01 19.91 11.96
C ILE A 130 1.77 18.60 11.72
N PRO A 131 1.19 17.43 12.02
CA PRO A 131 1.82 16.16 11.74
C PRO A 131 2.13 16.01 10.24
N LYS A 132 3.32 15.47 9.93
CA LYS A 132 3.75 15.16 8.56
C LYS A 132 3.76 13.65 8.37
N VAL A 133 2.66 13.15 7.85
CA VAL A 133 2.45 11.76 7.45
C VAL A 133 2.45 11.66 5.94
N CYS A 134 3.23 10.73 5.40
CA CYS A 134 3.20 10.32 4.00
C CYS A 134 2.89 8.82 3.89
N PHE A 135 2.49 8.37 2.70
CA PHE A 135 2.38 6.94 2.44
C PHE A 135 3.76 6.34 2.11
N VAL A 136 3.93 5.07 2.45
CA VAL A 136 5.13 4.32 2.06
C VAL A 136 5.32 4.37 0.55
N ARG A 137 6.56 4.56 0.11
CA ARG A 137 6.89 4.41 -1.31
C ARG A 137 6.63 2.96 -1.71
N ALA A 138 5.94 2.80 -2.83
CA ALA A 138 5.50 1.50 -3.30
C ALA A 138 5.81 1.29 -4.79
N GLY A 139 5.81 0.04 -5.20
CA GLY A 139 5.97 -0.37 -6.59
C GLY A 139 5.42 -1.77 -6.82
N VAL A 140 5.29 -2.16 -8.09
CA VAL A 140 4.80 -3.49 -8.48
C VAL A 140 5.93 -4.26 -9.13
N ALA A 141 6.24 -5.45 -8.59
CA ALA A 141 7.14 -6.38 -9.24
C ALA A 141 6.35 -7.44 -10.01
N VAL A 142 6.59 -7.48 -11.31
CA VAL A 142 6.01 -8.45 -12.24
C VAL A 142 7.07 -9.50 -12.58
N VAL A 143 6.81 -10.76 -12.22
CA VAL A 143 7.76 -11.86 -12.42
C VAL A 143 7.32 -12.68 -13.61
N HIS A 144 8.18 -12.75 -14.62
CA HIS A 144 7.99 -13.59 -15.80
C HIS A 144 8.81 -14.87 -15.69
N ARG A 145 8.21 -15.99 -16.09
CA ARG A 145 8.94 -17.24 -16.32
C ARG A 145 9.31 -17.28 -17.80
N GLN A 146 10.60 -17.47 -18.10
CA GLN A 146 11.03 -17.80 -19.45
C GLN A 146 10.62 -19.25 -19.75
N ILE A 147 9.96 -19.46 -20.88
CA ILE A 147 9.72 -20.79 -21.42
C ILE A 147 10.79 -21.05 -22.46
N THR A 148 11.70 -21.98 -22.19
CA THR A 148 12.69 -22.43 -23.16
C THR A 148 12.01 -23.35 -24.17
N GLY A 149 11.67 -22.81 -25.34
CA GLY A 149 11.31 -23.56 -26.55
C GLY A 149 12.50 -23.70 -27.52
N PRO A 150 12.33 -24.38 -28.67
CA PRO A 150 13.35 -24.42 -29.71
C PRO A 150 13.78 -22.99 -30.12
N VAL A 151 15.08 -22.85 -30.36
CA VAL A 151 16.00 -21.69 -30.46
C VAL A 151 15.45 -20.36 -31.03
N THR A 152 14.27 -20.32 -31.66
CA THR A 152 13.75 -19.16 -32.41
C THR A 152 12.57 -18.42 -31.75
N ALA A 153 11.98 -18.92 -30.65
CA ALA A 153 10.87 -18.24 -29.97
C ALA A 153 10.93 -18.39 -28.45
N SER A 154 11.72 -17.56 -27.77
CA SER A 154 11.60 -17.42 -26.31
C SER A 154 10.35 -16.61 -25.98
N THR A 155 9.31 -17.26 -25.47
CA THR A 155 8.14 -16.58 -24.91
C THR A 155 8.30 -16.44 -23.40
N SER A 156 7.84 -15.32 -22.84
CA SER A 156 7.80 -15.10 -21.41
C SER A 156 6.35 -15.10 -20.94
N THR A 157 6.05 -15.82 -19.86
CA THR A 157 4.70 -15.89 -19.30
C THR A 157 4.69 -15.29 -17.91
N LEU A 158 3.72 -14.43 -17.65
CA LEU A 158 3.46 -13.89 -16.32
C LEU A 158 3.31 -15.03 -15.31
N CYS A 159 4.14 -15.02 -14.28
CA CYS A 159 4.17 -16.08 -13.27
C CYS A 159 3.61 -15.60 -11.94
N ARG A 160 4.05 -14.43 -11.47
CA ARG A 160 3.68 -13.87 -10.16
C ARG A 160 3.72 -12.36 -10.17
N THR A 161 2.96 -11.75 -9.28
CA THR A 161 3.00 -10.30 -9.04
C THR A 161 3.09 -10.01 -7.55
N TYR A 162 3.87 -9.00 -7.20
CA TYR A 162 4.08 -8.55 -5.83
C TYR A 162 3.89 -7.05 -5.72
N LEU A 163 3.26 -6.61 -4.64
CA LEU A 163 3.33 -5.22 -4.19
C LEU A 163 4.59 -5.09 -3.32
N ILE A 164 5.45 -4.15 -3.64
CA ILE A 164 6.67 -3.85 -2.91
C ILE A 164 6.48 -2.51 -2.23
N GLU A 165 6.78 -2.43 -0.94
CA GLU A 165 6.70 -1.20 -0.16
C GLU A 165 7.99 -0.96 0.63
N GLU A 166 8.19 0.28 1.08
CA GLU A 166 9.19 0.59 2.09
C GLU A 166 8.97 -0.28 3.34
N LEU A 167 10.05 -0.86 3.84
CA LEU A 167 10.00 -1.66 5.04
C LEU A 167 9.87 -0.76 6.27
N ILE A 168 8.74 -0.86 6.97
CA ILE A 168 8.54 -0.24 8.28
C ILE A 168 9.25 -1.07 9.36
N ASN A 169 10.05 -0.43 10.21
CA ASN A 169 10.69 -1.08 11.34
C ASN A 169 9.79 -0.98 12.58
N GLU A 170 8.83 -1.88 12.71
CA GLU A 170 7.83 -1.85 13.79
C GLU A 170 8.47 -1.92 15.19
N GLN A 171 9.61 -2.59 15.34
CA GLN A 171 10.31 -2.69 16.62
C GLN A 171 10.86 -1.35 17.08
N LYS A 172 11.23 -0.49 16.13
CA LYS A 172 11.81 0.83 16.39
C LYS A 172 10.77 1.94 16.39
N ASP A 173 9.89 1.94 15.39
CA ASP A 173 9.00 3.06 15.08
C ASP A 173 7.55 2.81 15.54
N GLY A 174 7.25 1.59 15.99
CA GLY A 174 5.89 1.13 16.31
C GLY A 174 5.05 0.89 15.05
N PHE A 175 3.95 0.16 15.21
CA PHE A 175 2.92 0.02 14.19
C PHE A 175 1.55 0.12 14.85
N TYR A 176 0.75 1.09 14.40
CA TYR A 176 -0.51 1.46 15.01
C TYR A 176 -1.60 1.45 13.96
N LYS A 177 -2.76 0.92 14.34
CA LYS A 177 -4.01 1.17 13.63
C LYS A 177 -4.65 2.40 14.25
N PHE A 178 -4.76 3.49 13.49
CA PHE A 178 -5.27 4.76 14.01
C PHE A 178 -6.79 4.85 13.88
N MET A 179 -7.35 4.29 12.81
CA MET A 179 -8.79 4.34 12.53
C MET A 179 -9.27 3.02 11.92
N ASN A 180 -10.53 2.67 12.21
CA ASN A 180 -11.21 1.54 11.57
C ASN A 180 -11.84 1.94 10.24
N ASN A 181 -12.07 0.95 9.39
CA ASN A 181 -12.76 1.08 8.11
C ASN A 181 -14.16 1.66 8.33
N GLY A 182 -14.52 2.69 7.58
CA GLY A 182 -15.85 3.31 7.64
C GLY A 182 -16.14 4.09 8.91
N SER A 183 -15.15 4.32 9.77
CA SER A 183 -15.28 5.16 10.97
C SER A 183 -14.32 6.34 10.88
N ALA A 184 -14.81 7.53 11.25
CA ALA A 184 -13.99 8.71 11.48
C ALA A 184 -13.57 8.88 12.94
N VAL A 185 -13.98 7.95 13.81
CA VAL A 185 -13.64 7.96 15.24
C VAL A 185 -12.24 7.36 15.41
N PRO A 186 -11.27 8.13 15.95
CA PRO A 186 -9.95 7.62 16.32
C PRO A 186 -10.05 6.41 17.25
N LEU A 187 -9.14 5.45 17.07
CA LEU A 187 -9.00 4.35 18.02
C LEU A 187 -8.37 4.84 19.33
N PRO A 188 -8.89 4.43 20.49
CA PRO A 188 -8.28 4.77 21.77
C PRO A 188 -6.83 4.27 21.85
N SER A 189 -5.93 5.13 22.33
CA SER A 189 -4.53 4.82 22.53
C SER A 189 -4.05 5.36 23.88
N MET A 190 -3.15 4.61 24.53
CA MET A 190 -2.47 5.03 25.77
C MET A 190 -1.25 5.91 25.47
N ASN A 191 -0.90 6.08 24.19
CA ASN A 191 0.20 6.93 23.74
C ASN A 191 -0.38 8.24 23.18
N GLU A 192 -0.04 9.36 23.83
CA GLU A 192 -0.54 10.70 23.48
C GLU A 192 -0.20 11.11 22.04
N SER A 193 1.01 10.81 21.55
CA SER A 193 1.40 11.11 20.17
C SER A 193 0.60 10.31 19.15
N VAL A 194 0.26 9.05 19.47
CA VAL A 194 -0.62 8.22 18.63
C VAL A 194 -2.04 8.78 18.63
N SER A 195 -2.55 9.22 19.78
CA SER A 195 -3.87 9.84 19.91
C SER A 195 -3.95 11.14 19.12
N ALA A 196 -2.97 12.03 19.29
CA ALA A 196 -2.88 13.29 18.55
C ALA A 196 -2.81 13.07 17.04
N LEU A 197 -2.04 12.07 16.59
CA LEU A 197 -2.01 11.73 15.17
C LEU A 197 -3.34 11.16 14.69
N ALA A 198 -4.01 10.30 15.47
CA ALA A 198 -5.30 9.74 15.09
C ALA A 198 -6.39 10.83 14.98
N GLU A 199 -6.37 11.83 15.87
CA GLU A 199 -7.23 13.03 15.77
C GLU A 199 -6.93 13.85 14.51
N PHE A 200 -5.64 14.09 14.23
CA PHE A 200 -5.24 14.77 12.99
C PHE A 200 -5.73 13.99 11.75
N LEU A 201 -5.60 12.67 11.75
CA LEU A 201 -6.06 11.83 10.65
C LEU A 201 -7.59 11.87 10.50
N SER A 202 -8.36 11.95 11.58
CA SER A 202 -9.81 12.20 11.53
C SER A 202 -10.12 13.57 10.89
N PHE A 203 -9.37 14.62 11.24
CA PHE A 203 -9.45 15.91 10.56
C PHE A 203 -9.14 15.79 9.06
N THR A 204 -8.12 15.01 8.67
CA THR A 204 -7.81 14.81 7.24
C THR A 204 -8.96 14.18 6.48
N GLN A 205 -9.67 13.20 7.07
CA GLN A 205 -10.87 12.60 6.45
C GLN A 205 -11.97 13.64 6.22
N HIS A 206 -12.21 14.51 7.20
CA HIS A 206 -13.21 15.57 7.08
C HIS A 206 -12.88 16.53 5.94
N VAL A 207 -11.62 16.96 5.84
CA VAL A 207 -11.15 17.82 4.74
C VAL A 207 -11.32 17.13 3.39
N GLN A 208 -10.91 15.86 3.27
CA GLN A 208 -11.01 15.09 2.04
C GLN A 208 -12.46 14.93 1.59
N TYR A 209 -13.35 14.54 2.51
CA TYR A 209 -14.78 14.42 2.26
C TYR A 209 -15.36 15.74 1.75
N HIS A 210 -15.06 16.86 2.42
CA HIS A 210 -15.56 18.16 2.00
C HIS A 210 -14.98 18.61 0.65
N LYS A 211 -13.66 18.50 0.45
CA LYS A 211 -12.97 18.97 -0.77
C LYS A 211 -13.32 18.15 -2.00
N THR A 212 -13.66 16.88 -1.82
CA THR A 212 -14.09 16.01 -2.90
C THR A 212 -15.60 16.02 -3.10
N LYS A 213 -16.34 16.90 -2.40
CA LYS A 213 -17.81 17.01 -2.45
C LYS A 213 -18.50 15.67 -2.11
N ALA A 214 -18.08 15.09 -0.99
CA ALA A 214 -18.56 13.80 -0.48
C ALA A 214 -18.29 12.60 -1.41
N LEU A 215 -17.37 12.70 -2.36
CA LEU A 215 -17.08 11.59 -3.27
C LEU A 215 -16.15 10.56 -2.66
N ILE A 216 -15.04 11.02 -2.05
CA ILE A 216 -13.98 10.13 -1.55
C ILE A 216 -13.31 10.66 -0.27
N TYR A 217 -12.85 9.73 0.57
CA TYR A 217 -11.91 10.00 1.66
C TYR A 217 -11.12 8.74 2.03
N LEU A 218 -10.02 8.89 2.76
CA LEU A 218 -9.18 7.79 3.21
C LEU A 218 -9.66 7.22 4.54
N SER A 219 -9.69 5.89 4.66
CA SER A 219 -10.05 5.17 5.87
C SER A 219 -9.04 4.04 6.11
N ASP A 220 -9.23 3.28 7.18
CA ASP A 220 -8.34 2.18 7.59
C ASP A 220 -6.86 2.61 7.71
N LEU A 221 -6.63 3.82 8.24
CA LEU A 221 -5.29 4.39 8.32
C LEU A 221 -4.48 3.71 9.42
N GLN A 222 -3.31 3.20 9.04
CA GLN A 222 -2.39 2.46 9.89
C GLN A 222 -0.94 2.63 9.44
N GLY A 223 -0.01 2.46 10.38
CA GLY A 223 1.42 2.60 10.14
C GLY A 223 2.17 3.14 11.35
N THR A 224 3.21 3.93 11.10
CA THR A 224 3.99 4.62 12.15
C THR A 224 3.47 6.04 12.34
N LEU A 225 4.10 6.81 13.23
CA LEU A 225 3.80 8.24 13.39
C LEU A 225 4.18 9.12 12.16
N LYS A 226 4.86 8.55 11.16
CA LYS A 226 5.33 9.28 9.97
C LYS A 226 4.95 8.60 8.64
N LEU A 227 4.81 7.28 8.63
CA LEU A 227 4.56 6.50 7.43
C LEU A 227 3.24 5.74 7.57
N SER A 228 2.34 5.93 6.61
CA SER A 228 1.11 5.15 6.48
C SER A 228 1.23 4.09 5.39
N THR A 229 0.51 2.99 5.54
CA THR A 229 0.40 1.92 4.54
C THR A 229 -1.00 1.31 4.56
N ASP A 230 -1.32 0.51 3.54
CA ASP A 230 -2.57 -0.24 3.43
C ASP A 230 -3.84 0.58 3.71
N PRO A 231 -4.01 1.78 3.11
CA PRO A 231 -5.22 2.56 3.29
C PRO A 231 -6.39 1.92 2.58
N GLN A 232 -7.59 2.30 2.98
CA GLN A 232 -8.83 2.06 2.25
C GLN A 232 -9.35 3.38 1.67
N ILE A 233 -9.73 3.41 0.40
CA ILE A 233 -10.46 4.54 -0.16
C ILE A 233 -11.95 4.25 -0.03
N MET A 234 -12.68 5.15 0.62
CA MET A 234 -14.13 5.12 0.69
C MET A 234 -14.71 5.91 -0.47
N THR A 235 -15.67 5.35 -1.19
CA THR A 235 -16.35 5.97 -2.33
C THR A 235 -17.85 5.83 -2.15
N ALA A 236 -18.63 6.83 -2.55
CA ALA A 236 -20.08 6.90 -2.26
C ALA A 236 -20.41 6.67 -0.75
N PRO A 237 -19.76 7.43 0.15
CA PRO A 237 -19.92 7.31 1.60
C PRO A 237 -21.23 7.80 2.18
#